data_AF-A0A7K9S3M0-F1
#
_entry.id   AF-A0A7K9S3M0-F1
#
_cell.length_a   1.000
_cell.length_b   1.000
_cell.length_c   1.000
_cell.angle_alpha   90.00
_cell.angle_beta   90.00
_cell.angle_gamma   90.00
#
_symmetry.space_group_name_H-M   'P 1'
#
loop_
_entity.id
_entity.type
_entity.pdbx_description
1 polymer ?
#
loop_
_entity_poly.entity_id
_entity_poly.type
_entity_poly.pdbx_seq_one_letter_code
_entity_poly.pdbx_strand_id
1 'polypeptide(L)'
;MSNSSCNITAYEMFSLVQLCVYIPVLLSGIVLNVLALWVFCCKLGQWTETRVYMVNLAVADCLLLFTLPFKTLSQFQHLKVDGWCLVLEGGYFINRFMSIGIITIIATDRYLAIKYPLRSKALRSPLKAAFASGFLWIVIICETSLIKSFEDRREDDFCFEKSSATPSVITLCAVITGFFIPLLILSYCSIQTIAELRRKKKENCHNEKLTRKAVYIVSANMAVFIICFLPLYLGHFLRFIVDSVSSDCTAIQRINDFVHFASILANTNCCLDAICYYFVNKEFKGASSKLAKSKSEGSEEAEIQL
;
A
#
# COMPACT_ATOMS: atom_id res chain seq x y z
N MET A 1 30.06 35.69 0.06
CA MET A 1 29.86 34.74 1.17
C MET A 1 28.61 35.16 1.93
N SER A 2 27.46 34.61 1.59
CA SER A 2 26.20 34.80 2.32
C SER A 2 25.75 33.44 2.84
N ASN A 3 26.14 33.15 4.09
CA ASN A 3 25.83 31.93 4.80
C ASN A 3 24.32 31.81 5.06
N SER A 4 23.70 30.83 4.39
CA SER A 4 22.78 29.83 4.95
C SER A 4 22.20 30.06 6.36
N SER A 5 21.21 30.93 6.47
CA SER A 5 20.27 31.00 7.60
C SER A 5 18.83 30.77 7.11
N CYS A 6 18.64 29.67 6.38
CA CYS A 6 17.34 29.26 5.85
C CYS A 6 17.24 27.74 6.02
N ASN A 7 16.80 27.21 7.18
CA ASN A 7 16.29 25.82 7.28
C ASN A 7 15.86 25.30 8.67
N ILE A 8 16.05 26.00 9.79
CA ILE A 8 15.79 25.37 11.11
C ILE A 8 14.28 25.22 11.39
N THR A 9 13.48 26.27 11.18
CA THR A 9 12.04 26.27 11.50
C THR A 9 11.18 25.38 10.57
N ALA A 10 11.56 25.24 9.30
CA ALA A 10 10.84 24.37 8.37
C ALA A 10 11.05 22.89 8.70
N TYR A 11 12.29 22.49 9.02
CA TYR A 11 12.64 21.12 9.37
C TYR A 11 11.94 20.62 10.65
N GLU A 12 11.87 21.48 11.68
CA GLU A 12 11.15 21.18 12.93
C GLU A 12 9.64 20.99 12.69
N MET A 13 9.03 21.84 11.86
CA MET A 13 7.61 21.73 11.50
C MET A 13 7.31 20.41 10.76
N PHE A 14 8.16 20.00 9.81
CA PHE A 14 7.99 18.74 9.09
C PHE A 14 8.15 17.51 10.01
N SER A 15 9.12 17.55 10.92
CA SER A 15 9.34 16.46 11.88
C SER A 15 8.15 16.29 12.82
N LEU A 16 7.53 17.39 13.26
CA LEU A 16 6.33 17.36 14.10
C LEU A 16 5.11 16.83 13.35
N VAL A 17 4.87 17.30 12.12
CA VAL A 17 3.79 16.80 11.25
C VAL A 17 3.96 15.30 10.98
N GLN A 18 5.19 14.85 10.68
CA GLN A 18 5.49 13.45 10.47
C GLN A 18 5.12 12.61 11.70
N LEU A 19 5.51 13.03 12.90
CA LEU A 19 5.22 12.30 14.13
C LEU A 19 3.71 12.25 14.44
N CYS A 20 3.02 13.38 14.27
CA CYS A 20 1.57 13.49 14.46
C CYS A 20 0.78 12.56 13.54
N VAL A 21 1.31 12.21 12.36
CA VAL A 21 0.69 11.25 11.44
C VAL A 21 1.16 9.82 11.71
N TYR A 22 2.46 9.60 11.91
CA TYR A 22 3.02 8.26 12.05
C TYR A 22 2.58 7.56 13.33
N ILE A 23 2.41 8.27 14.45
CA ILE A 23 1.94 7.65 15.70
C ILE A 23 0.53 7.03 15.52
N PRO A 24 -0.50 7.78 15.07
CA PRO A 24 -1.82 7.21 14.80
C PRO A 24 -1.78 6.09 13.75
N VAL A 25 -0.99 6.25 12.68
CA VAL A 25 -0.84 5.24 11.62
C VAL A 25 -0.24 3.96 12.18
N LEU A 26 0.78 4.06 13.03
CA LEU A 26 1.43 2.90 13.63
C LEU A 26 0.45 2.16 14.55
N LEU A 27 -0.22 2.87 15.45
CA LEU A 27 -1.16 2.29 16.40
C LEU A 27 -2.35 1.64 15.69
N SER A 28 -3.01 2.39 14.81
CA SER A 28 -4.19 1.89 14.08
C SER A 28 -3.79 0.82 13.06
N GLY A 29 -2.70 1.01 12.32
CA GLY A 29 -2.21 0.08 11.32
C GLY A 29 -1.83 -1.27 11.90
N ILE A 30 -1.13 -1.32 13.04
CA ILE A 30 -0.81 -2.59 13.72
C ILE A 30 -2.10 -3.32 14.10
N VAL A 31 -3.03 -2.63 14.78
CA VAL A 31 -4.29 -3.24 15.20
C VAL A 31 -5.09 -3.76 14.00
N LEU A 32 -5.23 -2.94 12.95
CA LEU A 32 -6.02 -3.28 11.78
C LEU A 32 -5.41 -4.45 10.99
N ASN A 33 -4.10 -4.43 10.72
CA ASN A 33 -3.44 -5.44 9.89
C ASN A 33 -3.22 -6.76 10.62
N VAL A 34 -2.88 -6.74 11.92
CA VAL A 34 -2.77 -7.97 12.72
C VAL A 34 -4.15 -8.62 12.87
N LEU A 35 -5.20 -7.83 13.13
CA LEU A 35 -6.57 -8.36 13.17
C LEU A 35 -6.99 -8.92 11.81
N ALA A 36 -6.66 -8.23 10.72
CA ALA A 36 -6.94 -8.70 9.37
C ALA A 36 -6.26 -10.04 9.09
N LEU A 37 -4.96 -10.18 9.40
CA LEU A 37 -4.21 -11.43 9.26
C LEU A 37 -4.83 -12.54 10.12
N TRP A 38 -5.16 -12.27 11.39
CA TRP A 38 -5.83 -13.24 12.26
C TRP A 38 -7.16 -13.73 11.67
N VAL A 39 -7.99 -12.81 11.19
CA VAL A 39 -9.29 -13.16 10.58
C VAL A 39 -9.08 -13.94 9.27
N PHE A 40 -8.20 -13.45 8.40
CA PHE A 40 -7.89 -14.05 7.11
C PHE A 40 -7.03 -15.30 7.18
N CYS A 41 -6.41 -15.66 8.29
CA CYS A 41 -5.66 -16.92 8.38
C CYS A 41 -6.41 -17.93 9.25
N CYS A 42 -7.01 -17.49 10.35
CA CYS A 42 -7.50 -18.39 11.40
C CYS A 42 -9.03 -18.47 11.50
N LYS A 43 -9.80 -17.49 11.02
CA LYS A 43 -11.27 -17.47 11.19
C LYS A 43 -12.06 -17.83 9.95
N LEU A 44 -11.57 -17.46 8.77
CA LEU A 44 -12.25 -17.79 7.52
C LEU A 44 -11.91 -19.23 7.09
N GLY A 45 -12.92 -20.05 6.80
CA GLY A 45 -12.72 -21.46 6.45
C GLY A 45 -12.28 -21.72 5.01
N GLN A 46 -12.66 -20.86 4.05
CA GLN A 46 -12.37 -21.08 2.62
C GLN A 46 -11.39 -20.03 2.07
N TRP A 47 -10.36 -20.48 1.37
CA TRP A 47 -9.44 -19.60 0.65
C TRP A 47 -10.05 -19.13 -0.67
N THR A 48 -9.96 -17.83 -0.92
CA THR A 48 -10.40 -17.18 -2.17
C THR A 48 -9.23 -16.39 -2.75
N GLU A 49 -9.28 -16.04 -4.03
CA GLU A 49 -8.21 -15.26 -4.67
C GLU A 49 -7.98 -13.93 -3.96
N THR A 50 -9.07 -13.21 -3.65
CA THR A 50 -9.00 -11.94 -2.91
C THR A 50 -8.42 -12.13 -1.51
N ARG A 51 -8.75 -13.23 -0.83
CA ARG A 51 -8.17 -13.50 0.50
C ARG A 51 -6.65 -13.69 0.42
N VAL A 52 -6.15 -14.37 -0.60
CA VAL A 52 -4.71 -14.50 -0.82
C VAL A 52 -4.06 -13.14 -1.06
N TYR A 53 -4.64 -12.31 -1.94
CA TYR A 53 -4.12 -10.97 -2.18
C TYR A 53 -4.15 -10.08 -0.94
N MET A 54 -5.25 -10.12 -0.17
CA MET A 54 -5.38 -9.34 1.07
C MET A 54 -4.38 -9.77 2.15
N VAL A 55 -4.09 -11.08 2.28
CA VAL A 55 -3.05 -11.55 3.22
C VAL A 55 -1.68 -11.03 2.81
N ASN A 56 -1.33 -11.08 1.52
CA ASN A 56 -0.06 -10.55 1.03
C ASN A 56 0.06 -9.03 1.24
N LEU A 57 -1.03 -8.30 1.02
CA LEU A 57 -1.10 -6.85 1.30
C LEU A 57 -0.89 -6.57 2.79
N ALA A 58 -1.60 -7.27 3.67
CA ALA A 58 -1.45 -7.10 5.11
C ALA A 58 -0.04 -7.49 5.63
N VAL A 59 0.63 -8.46 4.99
CA VAL A 59 2.03 -8.78 5.30
C VAL A 59 2.97 -7.63 4.89
N ALA A 60 2.77 -7.05 3.71
CA ALA A 60 3.54 -5.88 3.27
C ALA A 60 3.29 -4.65 4.18
N ASP A 61 2.05 -4.44 4.59
CA ASP A 61 1.66 -3.38 5.52
C ASP A 61 2.29 -3.56 6.90
N CYS A 62 2.31 -4.79 7.43
CA CYS A 62 3.01 -5.11 8.66
C CYS A 62 4.52 -4.85 8.56
N LEU A 63 5.14 -5.12 7.40
CA LEU A 63 6.55 -4.82 7.14
C LEU A 63 6.80 -3.30 7.12
N LEU A 64 5.90 -2.50 6.53
CA LEU A 64 5.96 -1.04 6.63
C LEU A 64 5.87 -0.58 8.09
N LEU A 65 4.87 -1.08 8.83
CA LEU A 65 4.65 -0.69 10.22
C LEU A 65 5.85 -1.05 11.11
N PHE A 66 6.50 -2.17 10.85
CA PHE A 66 7.74 -2.56 11.54
C PHE A 66 8.90 -1.62 11.21
N THR A 67 9.05 -1.20 9.95
CA THR A 67 10.18 -0.37 9.49
C THR A 67 10.01 1.12 9.79
N LEU A 68 8.77 1.59 9.97
CA LEU A 68 8.43 3.01 10.16
C LEU A 68 9.10 3.64 11.41
N PRO A 69 9.12 3.01 12.60
CA PRO A 69 9.83 3.54 13.77
C PRO A 69 11.33 3.70 13.53
N PHE A 70 11.96 2.77 12.79
CA PHE A 70 13.38 2.85 12.46
C PHE A 70 13.67 3.98 11.46
N LYS A 71 12.80 4.19 10.46
CA LYS A 71 12.88 5.38 9.58
C LYS A 71 12.84 6.66 10.41
N THR A 72 11.91 6.75 11.36
CA THR A 72 11.77 7.92 12.23
C THR A 72 12.98 8.11 13.12
N LEU A 73 13.48 7.04 13.74
CA LEU A 73 14.70 7.06 14.55
C LEU A 73 15.91 7.51 13.73
N SER A 74 16.06 6.96 12.52
CA SER A 74 17.13 7.34 11.59
C SER A 74 17.13 8.84 11.29
N GLN A 75 15.95 9.41 11.05
CA GLN A 75 15.81 10.84 10.79
C GLN A 75 16.21 11.72 11.99
N PHE A 76 15.89 11.31 13.21
CA PHE A 76 16.19 12.09 14.42
C PHE A 76 17.61 11.89 14.97
N GLN A 77 18.22 10.73 14.71
CA GLN A 77 19.53 10.37 15.24
C GLN A 77 20.63 10.36 14.18
N HIS A 78 20.28 10.63 12.92
CA HIS A 78 21.22 10.60 11.79
C HIS A 78 22.02 9.30 11.76
N LEU A 79 21.30 8.16 11.81
CA LEU A 79 21.93 6.84 11.80
C LEU A 79 22.68 6.63 10.49
N LYS A 80 23.91 6.10 10.57
CA LYS A 80 24.71 5.77 9.39
C LYS A 80 24.19 4.52 8.68
N VAL A 81 24.49 4.40 7.40
CA VAL A 81 24.18 3.21 6.61
C VAL A 81 24.99 2.01 7.12
N ASP A 82 24.28 0.93 7.43
CA ASP A 82 24.83 -0.40 7.73
C ASP A 82 23.97 -1.50 7.08
N GLY A 83 24.36 -2.77 7.26
CA GLY A 83 23.60 -3.89 6.71
C GLY A 83 22.14 -3.95 7.20
N TRP A 84 21.89 -3.57 8.45
CA TRP A 84 20.55 -3.59 9.04
C TRP A 84 19.66 -2.46 8.49
N CYS A 85 20.21 -1.25 8.37
CA CYS A 85 19.60 -0.12 7.69
C CYS A 85 19.14 -0.50 6.27
N LEU A 86 20.01 -1.14 5.48
CA LEU A 86 19.68 -1.52 4.10
C LEU A 86 18.51 -2.50 4.04
N VAL A 87 18.43 -3.44 4.99
CA VAL A 87 17.28 -4.36 5.13
C VAL A 87 16.01 -3.62 5.51
N LEU A 88 16.06 -2.76 6.54
CA LEU A 88 14.91 -2.00 7.02
C LEU A 88 14.35 -1.06 5.95
N GLU A 89 15.23 -0.33 5.28
CA GLU A 89 14.85 0.55 4.19
C GLU A 89 14.35 -0.26 2.99
N GLY A 90 14.87 -1.47 2.79
CA GLY A 90 14.37 -2.39 1.76
C GLY A 90 12.92 -2.75 2.05
N GLY A 91 12.62 -3.19 3.27
CA GLY A 91 11.25 -3.48 3.72
C GLY A 91 10.30 -2.27 3.59
N TYR A 92 10.79 -1.07 3.89
CA TYR A 92 10.04 0.17 3.73
C TYR A 92 9.61 0.42 2.27
N PHE A 93 10.52 0.25 1.31
CA PHE A 93 10.21 0.45 -0.12
C PHE A 93 9.41 -0.71 -0.72
N ILE A 94 9.69 -1.95 -0.30
CA ILE A 94 8.95 -3.13 -0.73
C ILE A 94 7.44 -2.94 -0.51
N ASN A 95 7.02 -2.36 0.61
CA ASN A 95 5.60 -2.11 0.85
C ASN A 95 4.95 -1.29 -0.27
N ARG A 96 5.58 -0.20 -0.71
CA ARG A 96 4.99 0.67 -1.74
C ARG A 96 4.72 -0.08 -3.05
N PHE A 97 5.73 -0.81 -3.52
CA PHE A 97 5.61 -1.59 -4.75
C PHE A 97 4.65 -2.78 -4.58
N MET A 98 4.68 -3.45 -3.42
CA MET A 98 3.78 -4.57 -3.13
C MET A 98 2.33 -4.12 -3.09
N SER A 99 2.02 -3.01 -2.40
CA SER A 99 0.67 -2.47 -2.33
C SER A 99 0.16 -2.07 -3.71
N ILE A 100 0.97 -1.34 -4.50
CA ILE A 100 0.62 -0.98 -5.89
C ILE A 100 0.38 -2.23 -6.75
N GLY A 101 1.28 -3.21 -6.70
CA GLY A 101 1.20 -4.43 -7.49
C GLY A 101 -0.03 -5.26 -7.13
N ILE A 102 -0.28 -5.47 -5.84
CA ILE A 102 -1.44 -6.23 -5.35
C ILE A 102 -2.75 -5.51 -5.67
N ILE A 103 -2.84 -4.20 -5.47
CA ILE A 103 -4.03 -3.41 -5.82
C ILE A 103 -4.34 -3.53 -7.32
N THR A 104 -3.30 -3.46 -8.16
CA THR A 104 -3.41 -3.63 -9.62
C THR A 104 -3.89 -5.04 -9.98
N ILE A 105 -3.31 -6.08 -9.38
CA ILE A 105 -3.73 -7.47 -9.58
C ILE A 105 -5.20 -7.66 -9.17
N ILE A 106 -5.63 -7.09 -8.04
CA ILE A 106 -7.02 -7.16 -7.59
C ILE A 106 -7.96 -6.50 -8.61
N ALA A 107 -7.59 -5.33 -9.14
CA ALA A 107 -8.38 -4.66 -10.17
C ALA A 107 -8.48 -5.48 -11.47
N THR A 108 -7.37 -6.10 -11.90
CA THR A 108 -7.36 -7.01 -13.06
C THR A 108 -8.19 -8.27 -12.80
N ASP A 109 -8.07 -8.89 -11.62
CA ASP A 109 -8.86 -10.06 -11.21
C ASP A 109 -10.36 -9.77 -11.26
N ARG A 110 -10.78 -8.59 -10.78
CA ARG A 110 -12.17 -8.11 -10.83
C ARG A 110 -12.64 -7.85 -12.26
N TYR A 111 -11.83 -7.18 -13.07
CA TYR A 111 -12.13 -6.96 -14.49
C TYR A 111 -12.36 -8.28 -15.24
N LEU A 112 -11.45 -9.25 -15.06
CA LEU A 112 -11.57 -10.58 -15.69
C LEU A 112 -12.81 -11.33 -15.22
N ALA A 113 -13.12 -11.28 -13.91
CA ALA A 113 -14.31 -11.91 -13.34
C ALA A 113 -15.62 -11.39 -13.94
N ILE A 114 -15.67 -10.09 -14.24
CA ILE A 114 -16.91 -9.43 -14.64
C ILE A 114 -17.10 -9.48 -16.16
N LYS A 115 -16.04 -9.22 -16.92
CA LYS A 115 -16.11 -9.15 -18.39
C LYS A 115 -15.99 -10.51 -19.06
N TYR A 116 -15.24 -11.45 -18.49
CA TYR A 116 -14.96 -12.76 -19.10
C TYR A 116 -15.23 -13.93 -18.14
N PRO A 117 -16.47 -14.15 -17.68
CA PRO A 117 -16.79 -15.11 -16.62
C PRO A 117 -16.38 -16.57 -16.95
N LEU A 118 -16.47 -16.99 -18.22
CA LEU A 118 -16.07 -18.34 -18.64
C LEU A 118 -14.54 -18.54 -18.58
N ARG A 119 -13.76 -17.58 -19.09
CA ARG A 119 -12.28 -17.60 -18.99
C ARG A 119 -11.83 -17.42 -17.54
N SER A 120 -12.52 -16.58 -16.79
CA SER A 120 -12.28 -16.30 -15.38
C SER A 120 -12.29 -17.57 -14.52
N LYS A 121 -13.26 -18.47 -14.72
CA LYS A 121 -13.32 -19.76 -14.01
C LYS A 121 -12.09 -20.64 -14.24
N ALA A 122 -11.49 -20.58 -15.43
CA ALA A 122 -10.29 -21.36 -15.75
C ALA A 122 -9.01 -20.68 -15.22
N LEU A 123 -8.96 -19.34 -15.22
CA LEU A 123 -7.77 -18.57 -14.89
C LEU A 123 -7.63 -18.25 -13.40
N ARG A 124 -8.71 -18.28 -12.63
CA ARG A 124 -8.72 -17.87 -11.23
C ARG A 124 -8.82 -19.07 -10.31
N SER A 125 -7.90 -19.14 -9.36
CA SER A 125 -7.97 -20.01 -8.19
C SER A 125 -7.08 -19.43 -7.09
N PRO A 126 -7.34 -19.76 -5.81
CA PRO A 126 -6.48 -19.31 -4.71
C PRO A 126 -5.02 -19.70 -4.90
N LEU A 127 -4.76 -20.88 -5.47
CA LEU A 127 -3.39 -21.34 -5.75
C LEU A 127 -2.71 -20.47 -6.83
N LYS A 128 -3.42 -20.13 -7.91
CA LYS A 128 -2.89 -19.22 -8.94
C LYS A 128 -2.66 -17.82 -8.40
N ALA A 129 -3.54 -17.34 -7.53
CA ALA A 129 -3.35 -16.08 -6.81
C ALA A 129 -2.09 -16.12 -5.93
N ALA A 130 -1.84 -17.24 -5.24
CA ALA A 130 -0.64 -17.41 -4.41
C ALA A 130 0.64 -17.42 -5.24
N PHE A 131 0.65 -18.11 -6.39
CA PHE A 131 1.77 -18.06 -7.33
C PHE A 131 2.00 -16.66 -7.88
N ALA A 132 0.93 -15.94 -8.27
CA ALA A 132 1.04 -14.57 -8.75
C ALA A 132 1.60 -13.62 -7.68
N SER A 133 1.14 -13.74 -6.43
CA SER A 133 1.66 -12.96 -5.32
C SER A 133 3.12 -13.31 -4.99
N GLY A 134 3.48 -14.59 -4.96
CA GLY A 134 4.86 -15.03 -4.72
C GLY A 134 5.82 -14.54 -5.81
N PHE A 135 5.40 -14.59 -7.08
CA PHE A 135 6.16 -14.03 -8.19
C PHE A 135 6.34 -12.51 -8.04
N LEU A 136 5.27 -11.79 -7.66
CA LEU A 136 5.33 -10.36 -7.42
C LEU A 136 6.32 -10.00 -6.30
N TRP A 137 6.35 -10.75 -5.20
CA TRP A 137 7.34 -10.57 -4.12
C TRP A 137 8.76 -10.71 -4.63
N ILE A 138 9.04 -11.76 -5.41
CA ILE A 138 10.39 -12.00 -5.97
C ILE A 138 10.80 -10.83 -6.87
N VAL A 139 9.92 -10.41 -7.78
CA VAL A 139 10.20 -9.30 -8.70
C VAL A 139 10.51 -8.02 -7.92
N ILE A 140 9.71 -7.69 -6.92
CA ILE A 140 9.89 -6.45 -6.14
C ILE A 140 11.13 -6.49 -5.26
N ILE A 141 11.44 -7.63 -4.64
CA ILE A 141 12.68 -7.80 -3.87
C ILE A 141 13.89 -7.66 -4.79
N CYS A 142 13.87 -8.28 -5.97
CA CYS A 142 14.93 -8.13 -6.96
C CYS A 142 15.07 -6.68 -7.44
N GLU A 143 13.97 -6.03 -7.83
CA GLU A 143 13.96 -4.63 -8.27
C GLU A 143 14.51 -3.70 -7.19
N THR A 144 14.03 -3.83 -5.94
CA THR A 144 14.49 -3.01 -4.82
C THR A 144 15.98 -3.24 -4.53
N SER A 145 16.44 -4.49 -4.59
CA SER A 145 17.85 -4.83 -4.37
C SER A 145 18.75 -4.28 -5.48
N LEU A 146 18.31 -4.36 -6.74
CA LEU A 146 19.03 -3.79 -7.88
C LEU A 146 19.14 -2.27 -7.77
N ILE A 147 18.03 -1.58 -7.48
CA ILE A 147 18.02 -0.11 -7.32
C ILE A 147 19.06 0.31 -6.26
N LYS A 148 19.09 -0.39 -5.11
CA LYS A 148 20.06 -0.11 -4.05
C LYS A 148 21.49 -0.44 -4.41
N SER A 149 21.71 -1.52 -5.16
CA SER A 149 23.05 -1.90 -5.63
C SER A 149 23.66 -0.89 -6.61
N PHE A 150 22.83 -0.13 -7.32
CA PHE A 150 23.26 0.93 -8.22
C PHE A 150 23.29 2.32 -7.56
N GLU A 151 22.84 2.43 -6.31
CA GLU A 151 22.98 3.63 -5.52
C GLU A 151 24.42 3.67 -4.99
N ASP A 152 25.23 4.64 -5.44
CA ASP A 152 26.60 4.83 -4.96
C ASP A 152 26.57 5.37 -3.52
N ARG A 153 26.28 4.48 -2.56
CA ARG A 153 26.21 4.79 -1.14
C ARG A 153 27.52 4.51 -0.43
N ARG A 154 27.97 5.49 0.32
CA ARG A 154 29.16 5.41 1.18
C ARG A 154 28.72 5.07 2.61
N GLU A 155 29.59 4.41 3.36
CA GLU A 155 29.32 4.08 4.78
C GLU A 155 29.10 5.31 5.67
N ASP A 156 29.53 6.50 5.22
CA ASP A 156 29.30 7.77 5.91
C ASP A 156 27.94 8.41 5.59
N ASP A 157 27.15 7.84 4.67
CA ASP A 157 25.83 8.35 4.34
C ASP A 157 24.80 8.04 5.43
N PHE A 158 23.76 8.86 5.50
CA PHE A 158 22.65 8.66 6.44
C PHE A 158 21.62 7.66 5.90
N CYS A 159 21.14 6.81 6.79
CA CYS A 159 20.13 5.80 6.49
C CYS A 159 18.77 6.44 6.16
N PHE A 160 18.07 5.91 5.14
CA PHE A 160 16.82 6.47 4.57
C PHE A 160 16.98 7.85 3.87
N GLU A 161 18.21 8.31 3.64
CA GLU A 161 18.48 9.56 2.93
C GLU A 161 19.09 9.28 1.55
N LYS A 162 18.68 10.07 0.55
CA LYS A 162 19.22 9.95 -0.81
C LYS A 162 20.64 10.53 -0.81
N SER A 163 21.64 9.68 -1.06
CA SER A 163 23.05 10.09 -1.06
C SER A 163 23.43 11.01 -2.24
N SER A 164 22.79 10.83 -3.39
CA SER A 164 23.18 11.52 -4.63
C SER A 164 22.14 12.54 -5.14
N ALA A 165 22.61 13.74 -5.50
CA ALA A 165 21.85 14.74 -6.25
C ALA A 165 21.73 14.40 -7.75
N THR A 166 22.39 13.35 -8.25
CA THR A 166 22.33 13.00 -9.67
C THR A 166 20.97 12.37 -10.03
N PRO A 167 20.40 12.72 -11.19
CA PRO A 167 19.24 12.04 -11.72
C PRO A 167 19.62 10.60 -12.10
N SER A 168 19.03 9.63 -11.41
CA SER A 168 19.25 8.21 -11.70
C SER A 168 18.21 7.72 -12.71
N VAL A 169 18.69 7.31 -13.89
CA VAL A 169 17.87 6.68 -14.93
C VAL A 169 17.18 5.43 -14.38
N ILE A 170 17.85 4.70 -13.48
CA ILE A 170 17.31 3.49 -12.84
C ILE A 170 16.12 3.86 -11.94
N THR A 171 16.24 4.95 -11.17
CA THR A 171 15.11 5.45 -10.37
C THR A 171 13.95 5.90 -11.25
N LEU A 172 14.22 6.56 -12.39
CA LEU A 172 13.17 6.91 -13.35
C LEU A 172 12.48 5.66 -13.92
N CYS A 173 13.26 4.65 -14.32
CA CYS A 173 12.73 3.37 -14.79
C CYS A 173 11.82 2.74 -13.73
N ALA A 174 12.28 2.66 -12.47
CA ALA A 174 11.49 2.13 -11.36
C ALA A 174 10.20 2.92 -11.09
N VAL A 175 10.21 4.25 -11.26
CA VAL A 175 9.01 5.08 -11.19
C VAL A 175 8.04 4.76 -12.33
N ILE A 176 8.55 4.59 -13.56
CA ILE A 176 7.72 4.25 -14.73
C ILE A 176 7.12 2.84 -14.59
N THR A 177 7.95 1.85 -14.32
CA THR A 177 7.55 0.44 -14.22
C THR A 177 6.73 0.17 -12.96
N GLY A 178 7.15 0.73 -11.83
CA GLY A 178 6.53 0.50 -10.53
C GLY A 178 5.31 1.35 -10.22
N PHE A 179 5.04 2.41 -11.00
CA PHE A 179 3.87 3.27 -10.77
C PHE A 179 3.04 3.60 -12.01
N PHE A 180 3.64 4.16 -13.07
CA PHE A 180 2.84 4.65 -14.21
C PHE A 180 2.20 3.51 -15.02
N ILE A 181 2.91 2.40 -15.23
CA ILE A 181 2.32 1.20 -15.86
C ILE A 181 1.15 0.65 -15.01
N PRO A 182 1.34 0.39 -13.70
CA PRO A 182 0.25 0.03 -12.79
C PRO A 182 -0.93 1.00 -12.81
N LEU A 183 -0.69 2.32 -12.83
CA LEU A 183 -1.72 3.34 -12.90
C LEU A 183 -2.60 3.18 -14.15
N LEU A 184 -1.99 2.96 -15.32
CA LEU A 184 -2.73 2.75 -16.57
C LEU A 184 -3.59 1.49 -16.51
N ILE A 185 -3.02 0.37 -16.03
CA ILE A 185 -3.73 -0.91 -15.89
C ILE A 185 -4.88 -0.77 -14.89
N LEU A 186 -4.61 -0.20 -13.72
CA LEU A 186 -5.58 0.01 -12.65
C LEU A 186 -6.73 0.89 -13.14
N SER A 187 -6.43 2.02 -13.79
CA SER A 187 -7.43 2.94 -14.32
C SER A 187 -8.30 2.28 -15.37
N TYR A 188 -7.69 1.61 -16.36
CA TYR A 188 -8.41 0.88 -17.40
C TYR A 188 -9.32 -0.21 -16.82
N CYS A 189 -8.78 -1.07 -15.96
CA CYS A 189 -9.53 -2.15 -15.32
C CYS A 189 -10.69 -1.60 -14.48
N SER A 190 -10.46 -0.49 -13.77
CA SER A 190 -11.46 0.14 -12.92
C SER A 190 -12.60 0.74 -13.74
N ILE A 191 -12.28 1.52 -14.77
CA ILE A 191 -13.27 2.13 -15.68
C ILE A 191 -14.12 1.05 -16.34
N GLN A 192 -13.48 0.02 -16.90
CA GLN A 192 -14.18 -1.08 -17.57
C GLN A 192 -15.07 -1.86 -16.61
N THR A 193 -14.57 -2.14 -15.41
CA THR A 193 -15.35 -2.83 -14.37
C THR A 193 -16.59 -2.03 -13.99
N ILE A 194 -16.44 -0.73 -13.72
CA ILE A 194 -17.55 0.15 -13.36
C ILE A 194 -18.55 0.27 -14.52
N ALA A 195 -18.08 0.44 -15.75
CA ALA A 195 -18.94 0.55 -16.93
C ALA A 195 -19.78 -0.73 -17.15
N GLU A 196 -19.14 -1.89 -17.07
CA GLU A 196 -19.81 -3.18 -17.27
C GLU A 196 -20.80 -3.50 -16.13
N LEU A 197 -20.46 -3.16 -14.89
CA LEU A 197 -21.36 -3.30 -13.76
C LEU A 197 -22.58 -2.36 -13.87
N ARG A 198 -22.39 -1.12 -14.35
CA ARG A 198 -23.50 -0.19 -14.63
C ARG A 198 -24.40 -0.71 -15.74
N ARG A 199 -23.83 -1.29 -16.80
CA ARG A 199 -24.58 -1.92 -17.90
C ARG A 199 -25.41 -3.09 -17.39
N LYS A 200 -24.80 -4.03 -16.65
CA LYS A 200 -25.51 -5.18 -16.08
C LYS A 200 -26.60 -4.79 -15.08
N LYS A 201 -26.40 -3.72 -14.30
CA LYS A 201 -27.45 -3.17 -13.42
C LYS A 201 -28.67 -2.69 -14.20
N LYS A 202 -28.47 -2.09 -15.38
CA LYS A 202 -29.55 -1.65 -16.27
C LYS A 202 -30.30 -2.83 -16.91
N GLU A 203 -29.60 -3.94 -17.16
CA GLU A 203 -30.14 -5.13 -17.85
C GLU A 203 -30.75 -6.19 -16.92
N ASN A 204 -30.24 -6.35 -15.69
CA ASN A 204 -30.65 -7.41 -14.77
C ASN A 204 -30.63 -6.94 -13.29
N CYS A 205 -31.78 -6.97 -12.62
CA CYS A 205 -31.96 -6.52 -11.24
C CYS A 205 -31.49 -7.54 -10.17
N HIS A 206 -31.11 -8.77 -10.55
CA HIS A 206 -31.09 -9.89 -9.63
C HIS A 206 -29.84 -10.01 -8.72
N ASN A 207 -28.73 -9.29 -9.01
CA ASN A 207 -27.46 -9.43 -8.26
C ASN A 207 -26.83 -8.08 -7.85
N GLU A 208 -27.63 -7.18 -7.28
CA GLU A 208 -27.20 -5.83 -6.91
C GLU A 208 -26.11 -5.83 -5.80
N LYS A 209 -26.18 -6.77 -4.83
CA LYS A 209 -25.21 -6.84 -3.72
C LYS A 209 -23.79 -7.20 -4.18
N LEU A 210 -23.64 -8.24 -5.01
CA LEU A 210 -22.35 -8.65 -5.59
C LEU A 210 -21.75 -7.56 -6.48
N THR A 211 -22.60 -6.90 -7.27
CA THR A 211 -22.25 -5.77 -8.13
C THR A 211 -21.75 -4.57 -7.31
N ARG A 212 -22.48 -4.19 -6.25
CA ARG A 212 -22.10 -3.09 -5.34
C ARG A 212 -20.77 -3.38 -4.65
N LYS A 213 -20.56 -4.61 -4.19
CA LYS A 213 -19.30 -5.04 -3.56
C LYS A 213 -18.11 -4.89 -4.51
N ALA A 214 -18.27 -5.30 -5.76
CA ALA A 214 -17.21 -5.18 -6.76
C ALA A 214 -16.90 -3.72 -7.13
N VAL A 215 -17.91 -2.87 -7.33
CA VAL A 215 -17.72 -1.42 -7.55
C VAL A 215 -16.97 -0.81 -6.37
N TYR A 216 -17.40 -1.10 -5.14
CA TYR A 216 -16.78 -0.51 -3.96
C TYR A 216 -15.31 -0.92 -3.82
N ILE A 217 -14.97 -2.20 -3.99
CA ILE A 217 -13.57 -2.66 -3.92
C ILE A 217 -12.71 -1.92 -4.95
N VAL A 218 -13.19 -1.83 -6.20
CA VAL A 218 -12.47 -1.15 -7.28
C VAL A 218 -12.32 0.35 -7.01
N SER A 219 -13.38 1.01 -6.55
CA SER A 219 -13.35 2.44 -6.20
C SER A 219 -12.47 2.73 -4.99
N ALA A 220 -12.51 1.89 -3.96
CA ALA A 220 -11.67 2.00 -2.77
C ALA A 220 -10.19 1.86 -3.13
N ASN A 221 -9.85 0.83 -3.90
CA ASN A 221 -8.50 0.60 -4.40
C ASN A 221 -7.96 1.77 -5.23
N MET A 222 -8.81 2.34 -6.11
CA MET A 222 -8.44 3.51 -6.90
C MET A 222 -8.24 4.75 -6.01
N ALA A 223 -9.06 4.93 -4.98
CA ALA A 223 -8.91 6.01 -4.01
C ALA A 223 -7.60 5.90 -3.23
N VAL A 224 -7.26 4.71 -2.70
CA VAL A 224 -5.97 4.47 -2.03
C VAL A 224 -4.82 4.77 -2.97
N PHE A 225 -4.88 4.30 -4.21
CA PHE A 225 -3.82 4.54 -5.18
C PHE A 225 -3.59 6.03 -5.46
N ILE A 226 -4.68 6.77 -5.69
CA ILE A 226 -4.63 8.20 -6.00
C ILE A 226 -4.22 9.03 -4.77
N ILE A 227 -4.72 8.70 -3.58
CA ILE A 227 -4.44 9.49 -2.39
C ILE A 227 -3.03 9.20 -1.86
N CYS A 228 -2.64 7.93 -1.77
CA CYS A 228 -1.38 7.55 -1.14
C CYS A 228 -0.19 7.57 -2.10
N PHE A 229 -0.34 7.07 -3.33
CA PHE A 229 0.82 6.82 -4.20
C PHE A 229 1.03 7.91 -5.25
N LEU A 230 -0.04 8.43 -5.87
CA LEU A 230 0.10 9.43 -6.94
C LEU A 230 0.90 10.68 -6.54
N PRO A 231 0.68 11.32 -5.37
CA PRO A 231 1.44 12.50 -5.00
C PRO A 231 2.93 12.21 -4.89
N LEU A 232 3.29 11.04 -4.36
CA LEU A 232 4.66 10.63 -4.11
C LEU A 232 5.42 10.39 -5.42
N TYR A 233 4.85 9.58 -6.33
CA TYR A 233 5.51 9.25 -7.59
C TYR A 233 5.52 10.44 -8.56
N LEU A 234 4.51 11.31 -8.52
CA LEU A 234 4.56 12.59 -9.21
C LEU A 234 5.69 13.47 -8.66
N GLY A 235 5.85 13.52 -7.33
CA GLY A 235 6.95 14.24 -6.70
C GLY A 235 8.33 13.73 -7.12
N HIS A 236 8.53 12.41 -7.15
CA HIS A 236 9.77 11.81 -7.63
C HIS A 236 10.03 12.10 -9.11
N PHE A 237 9.00 12.07 -9.95
CA PHE A 237 9.12 12.44 -11.36
C PHE A 237 9.49 13.92 -11.55
N LEU A 238 8.86 14.83 -10.79
CA LEU A 238 9.21 16.25 -10.78
C LEU A 238 10.63 16.48 -10.26
N ARG A 239 11.06 15.75 -9.23
CA ARG A 239 12.42 15.80 -8.69
C ARG A 239 13.45 15.43 -9.76
N PHE A 240 13.19 14.35 -10.51
CA PHE A 240 14.04 13.93 -11.62
C PHE A 240 14.18 15.01 -12.70
N ILE A 241 13.07 15.66 -13.07
CA ILE A 241 13.08 16.77 -14.05
C ILE A 241 13.92 17.93 -13.53
N VAL A 242 13.70 18.35 -12.28
CA VAL A 242 14.44 19.48 -11.70
C VAL A 242 15.92 19.17 -11.56
N ASP A 243 16.30 17.97 -11.10
CA ASP A 243 17.70 17.52 -11.05
C ASP A 243 18.37 17.53 -12.45
N SER A 244 17.57 17.41 -13.52
CA SER A 244 18.08 17.38 -14.91
C SER A 244 18.15 18.74 -15.59
N VAL A 245 17.36 19.72 -15.14
CA VAL A 245 17.13 20.99 -15.87
C VAL A 245 17.47 22.23 -15.05
N SER A 246 17.44 22.18 -13.72
CA SER A 246 17.56 23.36 -12.86
C SER A 246 18.54 23.14 -11.71
N SER A 247 19.37 24.16 -11.44
CA SER A 247 20.23 24.24 -10.25
C SER A 247 19.67 25.21 -9.19
N ASP A 248 18.40 25.62 -9.32
CA ASP A 248 17.76 26.52 -8.35
C ASP A 248 17.47 25.78 -7.04
N CYS A 249 18.18 26.18 -5.99
CA CYS A 249 18.03 25.67 -4.63
C CYS A 249 16.60 25.80 -4.11
N THR A 250 15.87 26.88 -4.47
CA THR A 250 14.51 27.12 -3.99
C THR A 250 13.52 26.12 -4.60
N ALA A 251 13.65 25.86 -5.91
CA ALA A 251 12.84 24.86 -6.60
C ALA A 251 13.10 23.45 -6.08
N ILE A 252 14.37 23.09 -5.85
CA ILE A 252 14.78 21.80 -5.28
C ILE A 252 14.18 21.61 -3.88
N GLN A 253 14.29 22.62 -3.01
CA GLN A 253 13.76 22.57 -1.65
C GLN A 253 12.25 22.33 -1.65
N ARG A 254 11.48 23.10 -2.44
CA ARG A 254 10.02 22.95 -2.52
C ARG A 254 9.59 21.55 -2.97
N ILE A 255 10.33 20.94 -3.89
CA ILE A 255 10.04 19.58 -4.36
C ILE A 255 10.40 18.56 -3.27
N ASN A 256 11.51 18.74 -2.56
CA ASN A 256 11.86 17.87 -1.42
C ASN A 256 10.77 17.92 -0.33
N ASP A 257 10.28 19.11 0.01
CA ASP A 257 9.20 19.31 0.98
C ASP A 257 7.92 18.61 0.52
N PHE A 258 7.57 18.75 -0.77
CA PHE A 258 6.42 18.06 -1.37
C PHE A 258 6.57 16.53 -1.34
N VAL A 259 7.74 16.01 -1.72
CA VAL A 259 8.04 14.57 -1.68
C VAL A 259 8.00 14.04 -0.25
N HIS A 260 8.47 14.81 0.72
CA HIS A 260 8.43 14.44 2.13
C HIS A 260 6.97 14.33 2.63
N PHE A 261 6.15 15.36 2.36
CA PHE A 261 4.72 15.32 2.68
C PHE A 261 3.99 14.17 1.98
N ALA A 262 4.26 13.99 0.68
CA ALA A 262 3.69 12.90 -0.09
C ALA A 262 4.13 11.52 0.42
N SER A 263 5.35 11.39 0.93
CA SER A 263 5.83 10.18 1.60
C SER A 263 5.10 9.89 2.90
N ILE A 264 4.73 10.93 3.66
CA ILE A 264 3.90 10.77 4.86
C ILE A 264 2.51 10.24 4.48
N LEU A 265 1.89 10.86 3.47
CA LEU A 265 0.60 10.42 2.96
C LEU A 265 0.66 9.00 2.38
N ALA A 266 1.73 8.65 1.67
CA ALA A 266 1.94 7.31 1.16
C ALA A 266 1.94 6.26 2.26
N ASN A 267 2.57 6.51 3.41
CA ASN A 267 2.61 5.56 4.53
C ASN A 267 1.22 5.29 5.15
N THR A 268 0.24 6.16 4.94
CA THR A 268 -1.14 5.93 5.40
C THR A 268 -1.85 4.80 4.64
N ASN A 269 -1.27 4.31 3.53
CA ASN A 269 -1.85 3.23 2.72
C ASN A 269 -2.20 2.00 3.58
N CYS A 270 -1.32 1.61 4.51
CA CYS A 270 -1.50 0.42 5.34
C CYS A 270 -2.76 0.46 6.21
N CYS A 271 -3.23 1.64 6.57
CA CYS A 271 -4.48 1.81 7.31
C CYS A 271 -5.67 1.81 6.36
N LEU A 272 -5.56 2.54 5.23
CA LEU A 272 -6.66 2.65 4.27
C LEU A 272 -6.96 1.32 3.60
N ASP A 273 -5.94 0.55 3.23
CA ASP A 273 -6.10 -0.79 2.66
C ASP A 273 -6.88 -1.70 3.64
N ALA A 274 -6.44 -1.79 4.89
CA ALA A 274 -7.12 -2.58 5.91
C ALA A 274 -8.56 -2.11 6.18
N ILE A 275 -8.81 -0.80 6.25
CA ILE A 275 -10.15 -0.21 6.43
C ILE A 275 -11.05 -0.57 5.24
N CYS A 276 -10.59 -0.31 4.01
CA CYS A 276 -11.36 -0.55 2.80
C CYS A 276 -11.82 -2.01 2.70
N TYR A 277 -10.97 -2.98 3.01
CA TYR A 277 -11.35 -4.40 2.94
C TYR A 277 -12.13 -4.90 4.17
N TYR A 278 -11.81 -4.43 5.37
CA TYR A 278 -12.53 -4.81 6.59
C TYR A 278 -13.98 -4.32 6.57
N PHE A 279 -14.23 -3.08 6.14
CA PHE A 279 -15.59 -2.56 6.01
C PHE A 279 -16.37 -3.20 4.85
N VAL A 280 -15.69 -3.57 3.76
CA VAL A 280 -16.28 -4.40 2.69
C VAL A 280 -16.71 -5.77 3.19
N ASN A 281 -15.95 -6.35 4.11
CA ASN A 281 -16.31 -7.59 4.77
C ASN A 281 -17.17 -7.40 6.03
N LYS A 282 -17.53 -6.21 6.48
CA LYS A 282 -18.51 -6.03 7.57
C LYS A 282 -19.95 -6.40 7.17
N GLU A 283 -20.23 -6.66 5.89
CA GLU A 283 -21.40 -7.47 5.49
C GLU A 283 -21.31 -8.93 6.00
N PHE A 284 -20.15 -9.39 6.50
CA PHE A 284 -19.95 -10.64 7.28
C PHE A 284 -20.33 -10.50 8.77
N LYS A 285 -21.05 -9.45 9.19
CA LYS A 285 -21.64 -9.37 10.54
C LYS A 285 -22.47 -10.61 10.93
N GLY A 286 -22.85 -11.46 9.98
CA GLY A 286 -23.40 -12.80 10.25
C GLY A 286 -22.45 -13.77 10.98
N ALA A 287 -21.13 -13.49 11.07
CA ALA A 287 -20.18 -14.31 11.82
C ALA A 287 -19.92 -13.78 13.24
N SER A 288 -19.88 -12.45 13.43
CA SER A 288 -19.76 -11.84 14.77
C SER A 288 -21.07 -11.92 15.55
N SER A 289 -22.23 -11.85 14.87
CA SER A 289 -23.53 -12.09 15.51
C SER A 289 -23.72 -13.55 15.95
N LYS A 290 -23.12 -14.51 15.22
CA LYS A 290 -23.09 -15.92 15.64
C LYS A 290 -22.22 -16.16 16.88
N LEU A 291 -21.10 -15.44 16.99
CA LEU A 291 -20.26 -15.51 18.19
C LEU A 291 -20.90 -14.83 19.41
N ALA A 292 -21.73 -13.79 19.18
CA ALA A 292 -22.54 -13.17 20.22
C ALA A 292 -23.77 -14.03 20.61
N LYS A 293 -24.42 -14.70 19.64
CA LYS A 293 -25.54 -15.61 19.89
C LYS A 293 -25.13 -16.91 20.59
N SER A 294 -24.03 -17.53 20.20
CA SER A 294 -23.53 -18.75 20.86
C SER A 294 -23.13 -18.51 22.32
N LYS A 295 -22.78 -17.27 22.69
CA LYS A 295 -22.52 -16.88 24.08
C LYS A 295 -23.78 -16.58 24.89
N SER A 296 -24.88 -16.22 24.21
CA SER A 296 -26.20 -15.99 24.81
C SER A 296 -26.92 -17.31 25.08
N GLU A 297 -26.96 -18.21 24.10
CA GLU A 297 -27.63 -19.50 24.20
C GLU A 297 -26.96 -20.44 25.22
N GLY A 298 -25.63 -20.41 25.33
CA GLY A 298 -24.89 -21.17 26.36
C GLY A 298 -24.98 -20.62 27.78
N SER A 299 -25.47 -19.39 27.97
CA SER A 299 -25.71 -18.81 29.30
C SER A 299 -27.13 -19.09 29.79
N GLU A 300 -28.09 -19.24 28.87
CA GLU A 300 -29.50 -19.52 29.17
C GLU A 300 -29.72 -21.02 29.49
N GLU A 301 -28.98 -21.93 28.83
CA GLU A 301 -29.02 -23.36 29.16
C GLU A 301 -28.37 -23.70 30.52
N ALA A 302 -27.44 -22.87 31.01
CA ALA A 302 -26.81 -23.04 32.31
C ALA A 302 -27.68 -22.55 33.48
N GLU A 303 -28.65 -21.65 33.23
CA GLU A 303 -29.60 -21.14 34.24
C GLU A 303 -30.84 -22.03 34.39
N ILE A 304 -31.13 -22.91 33.41
CA ILE A 304 -32.28 -23.83 33.44
C ILE A 304 -31.94 -25.17 34.13
N GLN A 305 -30.66 -25.43 34.44
CA GLN A 305 -30.20 -26.67 35.09
C GLN A 305 -29.79 -26.51 36.57
N LEU A 306 -30.25 -25.45 37.25
CA LEU A 306 -30.05 -25.21 38.68
C LEU A 306 -31.41 -25.02 39.37
#